data_AF-A0A0D2ZW73-F1
#
_entry.id   AF-A0A0D2ZW73-F1
#
_cell.length_a   1.000
_cell.length_b   1.000
_cell.length_c   1.000
_cell.angle_alpha   90.00
_cell.angle_beta   90.00
_cell.angle_gamma   90.00
#
_symmetry.space_group_name_H-M   'P 1'
#
loop_
_entity.id
_entity.type
_entity.pdbx_description
1 polymer ?
#
loop_
_entity_poly.entity_id
_entity_poly.type
_entity_poly.pdbx_seq_one_letter_code
_entity_poly.pdbx_strand_id
1 'polypeptide(L)'
;MHLHWKHRQLVTLISKQKSLVFVENTARLLEYESGGVLVGPVAIENVPRGFALIYYRGKNYQRPISLRPRNLLTKAKALKRSIAMQYATPGGSKIPELQIAF
;
A
#
# COMPACT_ATOMS: atom_id res chain seq x y z
N MET A 1 4.59 -6.29 0.12
CA MET A 1 4.12 -6.91 1.40
C MET A 1 4.17 -8.42 1.34
N HIS A 2 3.26 -9.11 0.61
CA HIS A 2 3.16 -10.58 0.60
C HIS A 2 4.46 -11.35 0.33
N LEU A 3 5.30 -10.86 -0.58
CA LEU A 3 6.62 -11.44 -0.86
C LEU A 3 7.60 -11.31 0.32
N HIS A 4 7.60 -10.17 0.99
CA HIS A 4 8.45 -9.94 2.17
C HIS A 4 8.00 -10.80 3.35
N TRP A 5 6.68 -10.96 3.50
CA TRP A 5 6.08 -11.82 4.52
C TRP A 5 6.35 -13.32 4.37
N LYS A 6 6.99 -13.74 3.28
CA LYS A 6 7.51 -15.09 3.09
C LYS A 6 8.70 -15.38 4.01
N HIS A 7 9.54 -14.38 4.26
CA HIS A 7 10.83 -14.54 4.95
C HIS A 7 10.98 -13.63 6.17
N ARG A 8 10.12 -12.63 6.33
CA ARG A 8 10.09 -11.69 7.47
C ARG A 8 8.66 -11.56 7.98
N GLN A 9 8.49 -11.20 9.24
CA GLN A 9 7.15 -11.02 9.82
C GLN A 9 6.65 -9.57 9.74
N LEU A 10 7.58 -8.62 9.60
CA LEU A 10 7.33 -7.19 9.53
C LEU A 10 7.71 -6.65 8.16
N VAL A 11 7.00 -5.61 7.71
CA VAL A 11 7.35 -4.83 6.52
C VAL A 11 7.10 -3.35 6.79
N THR A 12 8.05 -2.52 6.39
CA THR A 12 7.90 -1.07 6.40
C THR A 12 7.63 -0.61 4.97
N LEU A 13 6.54 0.13 4.80
CA LEU A 13 6.16 0.73 3.52
C LEU A 13 6.36 2.24 3.63
N ILE A 14 6.88 2.86 2.57
CA ILE A 14 6.99 4.32 2.50
C ILE A 14 5.96 4.82 1.50
N SER A 15 5.01 5.60 1.99
CA SER A 15 4.04 6.35 1.19
C SER A 15 4.56 7.74 0.90
N LYS A 16 4.53 8.16 -0.38
CA LYS A 16 4.89 9.51 -0.81
C LYS A 16 3.70 10.49 -0.75
N GLN A 17 2.62 10.12 -0.08
CA GLN A 17 1.45 10.98 0.11
C GLN A 17 1.82 12.18 0.97
N LYS A 18 1.19 13.33 0.68
CA LYS A 18 1.40 14.57 1.43
C LYS A 18 0.38 14.79 2.54
N SER A 19 -0.76 14.08 2.50
CA SER A 19 -1.85 14.27 3.45
C SER A 19 -2.09 12.98 4.24
N LEU A 20 -2.14 13.15 5.56
CA LEU A 20 -2.33 12.08 6.53
C LEU A 20 -3.65 11.33 6.30
N VAL A 21 -4.72 12.03 5.92
CA VAL A 21 -6.03 11.43 5.61
C VAL A 21 -5.92 10.40 4.47
N PHE A 22 -5.13 10.70 3.44
CA PHE A 22 -4.91 9.75 2.35
C PHE A 22 -4.04 8.57 2.77
N VAL A 23 -3.08 8.79 3.68
CA VAL A 23 -2.24 7.73 4.25
C VAL A 23 -3.08 6.78 5.07
N GLU A 24 -3.96 7.28 5.93
CA GLU A 24 -4.89 6.47 6.72
C GLU A 24 -5.85 5.67 5.85
N ASN A 25 -6.44 6.30 4.83
CA ASN A 25 -7.33 5.61 3.88
C ASN A 25 -6.58 4.50 3.11
N THR A 26 -5.36 4.78 2.69
CA THR A 26 -4.49 3.78 2.05
C THR A 26 -4.14 2.67 3.04
N ALA A 27 -3.91 3.02 4.30
CA ALA A 27 -3.56 2.06 5.33
C ALA A 27 -4.70 1.06 5.58
N ARG A 28 -5.93 1.55 5.70
CA ARG A 28 -7.15 0.73 5.83
C ARG A 28 -7.35 -0.18 4.62
N LEU A 29 -7.15 0.34 3.41
CA LEU A 29 -7.27 -0.46 2.20
C LEU A 29 -6.22 -1.59 2.17
N LEU A 30 -4.99 -1.30 2.58
CA LEU A 30 -3.93 -2.30 2.67
C LEU A 30 -4.22 -3.36 3.73
N GLU A 31 -4.79 -3.00 4.88
CA GLU A 31 -5.23 -3.98 5.89
C GLU A 31 -6.27 -4.94 5.31
N TYR A 32 -7.28 -4.40 4.62
CA TYR A 32 -8.35 -5.18 4.00
C TYR A 32 -7.83 -6.11 2.88
N GLU A 33 -7.04 -5.59 1.96
CA GLU A 33 -6.54 -6.36 0.79
C GLU A 33 -5.48 -7.38 1.17
N SER A 34 -4.62 -7.05 2.15
CA SER A 34 -3.45 -7.89 2.47
C SER A 34 -3.64 -8.79 3.69
N GLY A 35 -4.63 -8.52 4.55
CA GLY A 35 -4.80 -9.19 5.84
C GLY A 35 -3.66 -8.89 6.84
N GLY A 36 -2.86 -7.86 6.56
CA GLY A 36 -1.86 -7.32 7.48
C GLY A 36 -2.49 -6.53 8.60
N VAL A 37 -1.81 -6.48 9.74
CA VAL A 37 -2.24 -5.66 10.89
C VAL A 37 -1.28 -4.47 10.97
N LEU A 38 -1.81 -3.25 10.94
CA LEU A 38 -1.03 -2.06 11.24
C LEU A 38 -0.57 -2.13 12.71
N VAL A 39 0.73 -1.95 12.96
CA VAL A 39 1.30 -2.05 14.32
C VAL A 39 1.00 -0.77 15.12
N GLY A 40 -0.27 -0.53 15.41
CA GLY A 40 -0.75 0.55 16.27
C GLY A 40 -0.61 1.97 15.70
N PRO A 41 -0.93 3.00 16.51
CA PRO A 41 -0.91 4.41 16.11
C PRO A 41 0.50 4.96 15.83
N VAL A 42 1.55 4.29 16.32
CA VAL A 42 2.96 4.62 16.09
C VAL A 42 3.43 4.16 14.69
N ALA A 43 2.65 3.34 14.01
CA ALA A 43 3.03 2.80 12.71
C ALA A 43 2.97 3.80 11.56
N ILE A 44 2.38 4.99 11.74
CA ILE A 44 2.41 6.08 10.77
C ILE A 44 3.42 7.12 11.25
N GLU A 45 4.66 6.98 10.80
CA GLU A 45 5.74 7.91 11.16
C GLU A 45 6.00 8.88 10.02
N ASN A 46 6.13 10.17 10.33
CA ASN A 46 6.52 11.17 9.35
C ASN A 46 8.04 11.10 9.13
N VAL A 47 8.45 10.76 7.91
CA VAL A 47 9.85 10.64 7.51
C VAL A 47 10.16 11.63 6.38
N PRO A 48 11.42 12.03 6.17
CA PRO A 48 11.78 12.99 5.11
C PRO A 48 11.32 12.58 3.69
N ARG A 49 11.03 11.29 3.46
CA ARG A 49 10.56 10.73 2.19
C ARG A 49 9.03 10.57 2.09
N GLY A 50 8.28 10.96 3.13
CA GLY A 50 6.81 10.83 3.21
C GLY A 50 6.35 10.22 4.53
N PHE A 51 5.48 9.22 4.48
CA PHE A 51 5.00 8.51 5.67
C PHE A 51 5.48 7.07 5.65
N ALA A 52 6.10 6.63 6.74
CA ALA A 52 6.42 5.23 6.97
C ALA A 52 5.21 4.53 7.60
N LEU A 53 4.85 3.36 7.07
CA LEU A 53 3.77 2.49 7.51
C LEU A 53 4.35 1.15 7.90
N ILE A 54 4.24 0.76 9.18
CA ILE A 54 4.74 -0.52 9.66
C ILE A 54 3.60 -1.53 9.76
N TYR A 55 3.75 -2.64 9.03
CA TYR A 55 2.79 -3.73 9.01
C TYR A 55 3.37 -5.03 9.53
N TYR A 56 2.59 -5.69 10.38
CA TYR A 56 2.85 -7.05 10.81
C TYR A 56 1.98 -8.04 10.03
N ARG A 57 2.57 -9.19 9.71
CA ARG A 57 1.85 -10.33 9.16
C ARG A 57 0.92 -10.89 10.24
N GLY A 58 -0.38 -10.59 10.17
CA GLY A 58 -1.35 -11.06 11.15
C GLY A 58 -1.30 -12.58 11.37
N LYS A 59 -1.71 -13.07 12.55
CA LYS A 59 -1.74 -14.52 12.85
C LYS A 59 -2.63 -15.31 11.86
N ASN A 60 -3.65 -14.64 11.30
CA ASN A 60 -4.56 -15.19 10.30
C ASN A 60 -4.13 -14.91 8.85
N TYR A 61 -2.91 -14.39 8.65
CA TYR A 61 -2.40 -14.16 7.31
C TYR A 61 -2.25 -15.49 6.57
N GLN A 62 -3.11 -15.70 5.59
CA GLN A 62 -2.96 -16.75 4.60
C GLN A 62 -2.27 -16.16 3.39
N ARG A 63 -1.16 -16.77 3.00
CA ARG A 63 -0.47 -16.36 1.78
C ARG A 63 -1.44 -16.58 0.61
N PRO A 64 -1.74 -15.55 -0.20
CA PRO A 64 -2.58 -15.74 -1.36
C PRO A 64 -1.97 -16.78 -2.29
N ILE A 65 -2.79 -17.71 -2.78
CA ILE A 65 -2.39 -18.83 -3.65
C ILE A 65 -1.66 -18.30 -4.90
N SER A 66 -2.07 -17.13 -5.39
CA SER A 66 -1.38 -16.40 -6.46
C SER A 66 -0.77 -15.10 -5.92
N LEU A 67 0.54 -15.09 -5.71
CA LEU A 67 1.28 -13.87 -5.32
C LEU A 67 1.31 -12.80 -6.41
N ARG A 68 1.23 -13.20 -7.68
CA ARG A 68 0.91 -12.29 -8.77
C ARG A 68 -0.60 -12.29 -8.94
N PRO A 69 -1.32 -11.21 -8.62
CA PRO A 69 -2.73 -11.15 -8.93
C PRO A 69 -2.90 -11.32 -10.44
N ARG A 70 -3.78 -12.23 -10.89
CA ARG A 70 -4.12 -12.38 -12.33
C ARG A 70 -4.70 -11.10 -12.91
N ASN A 71 -5.25 -10.24 -12.04
CA ASN A 71 -5.78 -8.93 -12.35
C ASN A 71 -4.74 -7.80 -12.26
N LEU A 72 -3.43 -8.12 -12.15
CA LEU A 72 -2.39 -7.10 -12.25
C LEU A 72 -2.49 -6.48 -13.65
N LEU A 73 -3.00 -5.25 -13.70
CA LEU A 73 -3.09 -4.52 -14.95
C LEU A 73 -1.69 -4.46 -15.57
N THR A 74 -1.58 -4.80 -16.85
CA THR A 74 -0.34 -4.56 -17.61
C THR A 74 0.02 -3.08 -17.50
N LYS A 75 1.31 -2.73 -17.61
CA LYS A 75 1.78 -1.34 -17.46
C LYS A 75 0.91 -0.32 -18.23
N ALA A 76 0.48 -0.68 -19.44
CA ALA A 76 -0.44 0.12 -20.26
C ALA A 76 -1.85 0.25 -19.67
N LYS A 77 -2.45 -0.85 -19.17
CA LYS A 77 -3.78 -0.81 -18.53
C LYS A 77 -3.74 -0.07 -17.19
N ALA A 78 -2.66 -0.21 -16.42
CA ALA A 78 -2.45 0.53 -15.18
C ALA A 78 -2.31 2.03 -15.45
N LEU A 79 -1.55 2.41 -16.49
CA LEU A 79 -1.42 3.79 -16.94
C LEU A 79 -2.77 4.37 -17.37
N LYS A 80 -3.52 3.66 -18.21
CA LYS A 80 -4.86 4.09 -18.67
C LYS A 80 -5.84 4.28 -17.51
N ARG A 81 -5.81 3.38 -16.51
CA ARG A 81 -6.65 3.49 -15.31
C ARG A 81 -6.21 4.66 -14.41
N SER A 82 -4.90 4.88 -14.25
CA SER A 82 -4.37 6.03 -13.50
C SER A 82 -4.79 7.36 -14.15
N ILE A 83 -4.66 7.45 -15.48
CA ILE A 83 -5.14 8.58 -16.29
C ILE A 83 -6.64 8.75 -16.08
N ALA A 84 -7.45 7.71 -16.28
CA ALA A 84 -8.90 7.79 -16.09
C ALA A 84 -9.31 8.25 -14.67
N MET A 85 -8.64 7.78 -13.62
CA MET A 85 -8.90 8.26 -12.25
C MET A 85 -8.50 9.74 -12.05
N GLN A 86 -7.42 10.20 -12.69
CA GLN A 86 -7.01 11.61 -12.65
C GLN A 86 -8.05 12.53 -13.31
N TYR A 87 -8.71 12.08 -14.39
CA TYR A 87 -9.73 12.87 -15.10
C TYR A 87 -11.15 12.73 -14.54
N ALA A 88 -11.48 11.58 -13.93
CA ALA A 88 -12.81 11.34 -13.35
C ALA A 88 -13.07 12.08 -12.04
N THR A 89 -12.03 12.64 -11.40
CA THR A 89 -12.13 13.39 -10.15
C THR A 89 -11.71 14.84 -10.42
N PRO A 90 -12.61 15.85 -10.34
CA PRO A 90 -12.20 17.24 -10.48
C PRO A 90 -11.40 17.63 -9.22
N GLY A 91 -10.08 17.52 -9.31
CA GLY A 91 -9.15 17.68 -8.18
C GLY A 91 -8.16 16.52 -8.11
N GLY A 92 -7.17 16.53 -9.00
CA GLY A 92 -6.23 15.43 -9.23
C GLY A 92 -5.51 14.93 -7.97
N SER A 93 -5.97 13.80 -7.44
CA SER A 93 -5.26 13.01 -6.44
C SER A 93 -4.39 11.98 -7.16
N LYS A 94 -3.08 12.24 -7.24
CA LYS A 94 -2.09 11.28 -7.71
C LYS A 94 -2.16 10.03 -6.84
N ILE A 95 -2.46 8.87 -7.43
CA ILE A 95 -2.27 7.57 -6.77
C ILE A 95 -0.75 7.45 -6.53
N PRO A 96 -0.29 7.49 -5.28
CA PRO A 96 1.13 7.50 -4.99
C PRO A 96 1.66 6.07 -5.03
N GLU A 97 2.78 5.93 -5.69
CA GLU A 97 3.54 4.71 -5.74
C GLU A 97 4.09 4.41 -4.34
N LEU A 98 3.61 3.32 -3.73
CA LEU A 98 4.15 2.79 -2.48
C LEU A 98 5.47 2.08 -2.78
N GLN A 99 6.57 2.56 -2.20
CA GLN A 99 7.85 1.88 -2.27
C GLN A 99 8.05 1.03 -1.01
N ILE A 100 8.48 -0.22 -1.19
CA ILE A 100 8.85 -1.09 -0.08
C ILE A 100 10.27 -0.70 0.35
N ALA A 101 10.43 -0.30 1.61
CA ALA A 101 11.75 -0.08 2.20
C ALA A 101 12.18 -1.36 2.93
N PHE A 102 13.46 -1.74 2.76
CA PHE A 102 14.06 -2.96 3.32
C PHE A 102 14.61 -2.77 4.72
#